data_AF-A0A225DLH9-F1
#
_entry.id   AF-A0A225DLH9-F1
#
_cell.length_a   1.000
_cell.length_b   1.000
_cell.length_c   1.000
_cell.angle_alpha   90.00
_cell.angle_beta   90.00
_cell.angle_gamma   90.00
#
_symmetry.space_group_name_H-M   'P 1'
#
loop_
_entity.id
_entity.type
_entity.pdbx_description
1 polymer ?
#
loop_
_entity_poly.entity_id
_entity_poly.type
_entity_poly.pdbx_seq_one_letter_code
_entity_poly.pdbx_strand_id
1 'polypeptide(L)'
;MIEADVYGPEIEPLAAAVRKQGMVCEFVRYREFVKGPLPRPGGNALATGACVIVYGTYPVVRHVQLHHRWAPGGWCHTANLDCTSYYAYFGPHLLNRRYAMLPGVEAVRNKDWLFDALGSGGELFVRPTSVHKLFVGRCVARDDFESALAPTRYDRRR
;
A
#
# COMPACT_ATOMS: atom_id res chain seq x y z
N MET A 1 -4.68 15.81 8.02
CA MET A 1 -5.89 15.06 7.63
C MET A 1 -5.65 13.59 7.90
N ILE A 2 -6.66 12.90 8.40
CA ILE A 2 -6.60 11.48 8.75
C ILE A 2 -7.72 10.75 8.01
N GLU A 3 -7.42 9.60 7.39
CA GLU A 3 -8.46 8.76 6.78
C GLU A 3 -9.39 8.19 7.86
N ALA A 4 -10.69 8.44 7.71
CA ALA A 4 -11.74 7.97 8.60
C ALA A 4 -11.97 6.45 8.41
N ASP A 5 -12.47 5.80 9.46
CA ASP A 5 -12.94 4.41 9.44
C ASP A 5 -11.84 3.35 9.17
N VAL A 6 -10.55 3.70 9.26
CA VAL A 6 -9.40 2.79 9.04
C VAL A 6 -8.79 2.25 10.34
N TYR A 7 -8.61 3.12 11.34
CA TYR A 7 -7.79 2.84 12.53
C TYR A 7 -8.62 2.62 13.81
N GLY A 8 -9.95 2.69 13.73
CA GLY A 8 -10.80 2.58 14.93
C GLY A 8 -10.44 3.59 16.03
N PRO A 9 -10.59 3.25 17.33
CA PRO A 9 -10.35 4.18 18.43
C PRO A 9 -8.88 4.51 18.67
N GLU A 10 -7.93 3.75 18.10
CA GLU A 10 -6.49 3.94 18.33
C GLU A 10 -5.93 5.23 17.68
N ILE A 11 -6.73 5.86 16.83
CA ILE A 11 -6.37 7.12 16.16
C ILE A 11 -6.60 8.35 17.04
N GLU A 12 -7.45 8.24 18.05
CA GLU A 12 -7.83 9.38 18.89
C GLU A 12 -6.65 10.00 19.64
N PRO A 13 -5.71 9.24 20.24
CA PRO A 13 -4.51 9.82 20.84
C PRO A 13 -3.67 10.65 19.86
N LEU A 14 -3.54 10.21 18.60
CA LEU A 14 -2.82 10.95 17.56
C LEU A 14 -3.57 12.24 17.21
N ALA A 15 -4.88 12.16 16.97
CA ALA A 15 -5.70 13.33 16.65
C ALA A 15 -5.71 14.36 17.80
N ALA A 16 -5.79 13.90 19.04
CA ALA A 16 -5.71 14.74 20.23
C ALA A 16 -4.33 15.42 20.36
N ALA A 17 -3.25 14.68 20.12
CA ALA A 17 -1.89 15.25 20.14
C ALA A 17 -1.67 16.31 19.06
N VAL A 18 -2.23 16.11 17.86
CA VAL A 18 -2.20 17.10 16.77
C VAL A 18 -2.96 18.37 17.18
N ARG A 19 -4.18 18.22 17.70
CA ARG A 19 -5.01 19.36 18.16
C ARG A 19 -4.35 20.11 19.33
N LYS A 20 -3.74 19.40 20.28
CA LYS A 20 -3.01 19.99 21.43
C LYS A 20 -1.87 20.91 20.98
N GLN A 21 -1.27 20.66 19.82
CA GLN A 21 -0.23 21.49 19.23
C GLN A 21 -0.80 22.69 18.42
N GLY A 22 -2.10 22.94 18.48
CA GLY A 22 -2.76 24.03 17.76
C GLY A 22 -3.00 23.75 16.28
N MET A 23 -2.80 22.50 15.83
CA MET A 23 -3.03 22.12 14.42
C MET A 23 -4.47 21.66 14.19
N VAL A 24 -4.97 21.90 12.97
CA VAL A 24 -6.30 21.42 12.56
C VAL A 24 -6.22 19.94 12.17
N CYS A 25 -7.10 19.12 12.76
CA CYS A 25 -7.20 17.70 12.48
C CYS A 25 -8.60 17.35 11.94
N GLU A 26 -8.67 17.16 10.63
CA GLU A 26 -9.85 16.72 9.90
C GLU A 26 -9.78 15.23 9.56
N PHE A 27 -10.92 14.56 9.70
CA PHE A 27 -11.12 13.19 9.23
C PHE A 27 -11.78 13.19 7.85
N VAL A 28 -11.27 12.37 6.94
CA VAL A 28 -11.72 12.31 5.54
C VAL A 28 -12.05 10.88 5.14
N ARG A 29 -13.16 10.68 4.43
CA ARG A 29 -13.51 9.37 3.87
C ARG A 29 -12.95 9.23 2.48
N TYR A 30 -12.31 8.09 2.17
CA TYR A 30 -11.64 7.88 0.87
C TYR A 30 -12.50 8.26 -0.34
N ARG A 31 -13.74 7.76 -0.41
CA ARG A 31 -14.62 7.99 -1.57
C ARG A 31 -14.97 9.47 -1.76
N GLU A 32 -15.26 10.16 -0.66
CA GLU A 32 -15.58 11.59 -0.65
C GLU A 32 -14.35 12.44 -0.94
N PHE A 33 -13.19 12.03 -0.43
CA PHE A 33 -11.94 12.72 -0.64
C PHE A 33 -11.46 12.64 -2.08
N VAL A 34 -11.64 11.48 -2.74
CA VAL A 34 -11.19 11.25 -4.13
C VAL A 34 -12.17 11.79 -5.17
N LYS A 35 -13.48 11.71 -4.91
CA LYS A 35 -14.52 12.06 -5.90
C LYS A 35 -15.34 13.30 -5.54
N GLY A 36 -15.28 13.73 -4.30
CA GLY A 36 -16.07 14.83 -3.77
C GLY A 36 -15.29 16.15 -3.71
N PRO A 37 -15.91 17.18 -3.13
CA PRO A 37 -15.22 18.44 -2.89
C PRO A 37 -14.10 18.23 -1.86
N LEU A 38 -13.01 18.98 -2.04
CA LEU A 38 -11.92 18.93 -1.07
C LEU A 38 -12.39 19.41 0.31
N PRO A 39 -11.87 18.82 1.39
CA PRO A 39 -12.11 19.31 2.73
C PRO A 39 -11.71 20.78 2.84
N ARG A 40 -12.48 21.53 3.62
CA ARG A 40 -12.24 22.94 3.90
C ARG A 40 -12.02 23.12 5.41
N PRO A 41 -10.81 22.80 5.92
CA PRO A 41 -10.52 22.95 7.34
C PRO A 41 -10.74 24.41 7.75
N GLY A 42 -11.58 24.65 8.75
CA GLY A 42 -11.96 26.01 9.16
C GLY A 42 -12.72 26.82 8.08
N GLY A 43 -13.38 26.15 7.13
CA GLY A 43 -14.22 26.78 6.09
C GLY A 43 -13.49 27.26 4.84
N ASN A 44 -12.16 27.24 4.83
CA ASN A 44 -11.34 27.75 3.73
C ASN A 44 -10.82 26.63 2.81
N ALA A 45 -10.78 26.91 1.51
CA ALA A 45 -10.14 26.00 0.56
C ALA A 45 -8.61 25.99 0.79
N LEU A 46 -8.00 24.81 0.71
CA LEU A 46 -6.55 24.68 0.84
C LEU A 46 -5.84 25.12 -0.44
N ALA A 47 -4.95 26.09 -0.30
CA ALA A 47 -4.14 26.59 -1.40
C ALA A 47 -3.09 25.57 -1.86
N THR A 48 -2.55 25.80 -3.05
CA THR A 48 -1.28 25.17 -3.46
C THR A 48 -0.18 25.56 -2.47
N GLY A 49 0.64 24.61 -2.06
CA GLY A 49 1.70 24.78 -1.06
C GLY A 49 1.20 24.78 0.39
N ALA A 50 -0.09 24.57 0.65
CA ALA A 50 -0.61 24.50 2.01
C ALA A 50 0.10 23.42 2.85
N CYS A 51 0.33 23.73 4.13
CA CYS A 51 0.97 22.82 5.07
C CYS A 51 -0.02 21.74 5.52
N VAL A 52 0.03 20.57 4.88
CA VAL A 52 -0.93 19.48 5.13
C VAL A 52 -0.18 18.17 5.17
N ILE A 53 -0.37 17.39 6.23
CA ILE A 53 0.01 15.98 6.30
C ILE A 53 -1.26 15.14 6.12
N VAL A 54 -1.22 14.17 5.21
CA VAL A 54 -2.29 13.18 5.06
C VAL A 54 -1.80 11.83 5.57
N TYR A 55 -2.52 11.30 6.55
CA TYR A 55 -2.27 10.02 7.18
C TYR A 55 -3.43 9.07 6.87
N GLY A 56 -3.14 7.92 6.27
CA GLY A 56 -4.16 7.01 5.79
C GLY A 56 -3.57 5.82 5.04
N THR A 57 -4.46 5.07 4.40
CA THR A 57 -4.10 3.99 3.51
C THR A 57 -3.36 4.50 2.27
N TYR A 58 -2.60 3.60 1.63
CA TYR A 58 -1.83 3.93 0.43
C TYR A 58 -2.67 4.61 -0.69
N PRO A 59 -3.91 4.16 -1.01
CA PRO A 59 -4.75 4.84 -1.99
C PRO A 59 -5.04 6.31 -1.68
N VAL A 60 -5.37 6.66 -0.43
CA VAL A 60 -5.56 8.07 -0.03
C VAL A 60 -4.27 8.85 -0.21
N VAL A 61 -3.18 8.35 0.35
CA VAL A 61 -1.89 9.06 0.32
C VAL A 61 -1.41 9.26 -1.12
N ARG A 62 -1.56 8.24 -1.97
CA ARG A 62 -1.20 8.30 -3.39
C ARG A 62 -2.09 9.28 -4.16
N HIS A 63 -3.39 9.34 -3.86
CA HIS A 63 -4.28 10.33 -4.47
C HIS A 63 -3.78 11.75 -4.19
N VAL A 64 -3.39 12.04 -2.93
CA VAL A 64 -2.83 13.35 -2.56
C VAL A 64 -1.56 13.64 -3.33
N GLN A 65 -0.62 12.68 -3.40
CA GLN A 65 0.64 12.85 -4.13
C GLN A 65 0.43 13.14 -5.63
N LEU A 66 -0.63 12.60 -6.24
CA LEU A 66 -0.91 12.77 -7.66
C LEU A 66 -1.74 14.02 -7.99
N HIS A 67 -2.64 14.43 -7.09
CA HIS A 67 -3.67 15.43 -7.41
C HIS A 67 -3.60 16.70 -6.56
N HIS A 68 -2.80 16.72 -5.49
CA HIS A 68 -2.69 17.87 -4.60
C HIS A 68 -1.24 18.33 -4.44
N ARG A 69 -1.03 19.63 -4.60
CA ARG A 69 0.27 20.27 -4.42
C ARG A 69 0.43 20.80 -2.99
N TRP A 70 0.12 19.98 -1.99
CA TRP A 70 0.33 20.32 -0.58
C TRP A 70 1.73 19.91 -0.13
N ALA A 71 2.27 20.56 0.91
CA ALA A 71 3.59 20.27 1.44
C ALA A 71 3.50 19.92 2.93
N PRO A 72 3.90 18.74 3.40
CA PRO A 72 4.44 17.61 2.61
C PRO A 72 3.37 16.84 1.83
N GLY A 73 2.07 17.08 2.08
CA GLY A 73 0.97 16.41 1.42
C GLY A 73 0.83 14.95 1.84
N GLY A 74 0.89 14.05 0.85
CA GLY A 74 0.85 12.62 1.09
C GLY A 74 2.21 12.11 1.58
N TRP A 75 2.34 11.91 2.88
CA TRP A 75 3.60 11.43 3.47
C TRP A 75 3.73 9.92 3.35
N CYS A 76 4.39 9.46 2.29
CA CYS A 76 4.71 8.05 2.07
C CYS A 76 5.88 7.90 1.11
N HIS A 77 6.87 7.09 1.48
CA HIS A 77 7.93 6.64 0.60
C HIS A 77 7.58 5.26 0.05
N THR A 78 7.00 5.21 -1.15
CA THR A 78 6.57 3.95 -1.77
C THR A 78 7.69 2.94 -1.95
N ALA A 79 8.93 3.43 -2.15
CA ALA A 79 10.13 2.58 -2.20
C ALA A 79 10.35 1.80 -0.89
N ASN A 80 10.05 2.40 0.25
CA ASN A 80 10.19 1.73 1.56
C ASN A 80 9.02 0.77 1.83
N LEU A 81 7.91 0.90 1.11
CA LEU A 81 6.78 -0.04 1.18
C LEU A 81 6.91 -1.20 0.18
N ASP A 82 7.95 -1.22 -0.65
CA ASP A 82 8.23 -2.37 -1.51
C ASP A 82 8.85 -3.51 -0.70
N CYS A 83 8.39 -4.74 -0.93
CA CYS A 83 8.90 -5.92 -0.22
C CYS A 83 10.40 -6.08 -0.41
N THR A 84 10.93 -5.75 -1.58
CA THR A 84 12.38 -5.81 -1.86
C THR A 84 13.19 -4.93 -0.90
N SER A 85 12.59 -3.85 -0.38
CA SER A 85 13.18 -2.98 0.62
C SER A 85 12.92 -3.49 2.04
N TYR A 86 11.66 -3.60 2.44
CA TYR A 86 11.35 -3.82 3.86
C TYR A 86 11.54 -5.27 4.31
N TYR A 87 11.53 -6.27 3.41
CA TYR A 87 11.84 -7.64 3.83
C TYR A 87 13.32 -7.79 4.20
N ALA A 88 14.21 -7.05 3.55
CA ALA A 88 15.63 -7.04 3.88
C ALA A 88 15.86 -6.43 5.27
N TYR A 89 15.14 -5.35 5.60
CA TYR A 89 15.25 -4.65 6.88
C TYR A 89 14.57 -5.40 8.03
N PHE A 90 13.34 -5.89 7.82
CA PHE A 90 12.54 -6.54 8.87
C PHE A 90 12.63 -8.06 8.87
N GLY A 91 13.56 -8.68 8.15
CA GLY A 91 13.70 -10.13 7.98
C GLY A 91 13.47 -10.96 9.26
N PRO A 92 14.09 -10.63 10.41
CA PRO A 92 13.88 -11.36 11.67
C PRO A 92 12.44 -11.34 12.21
N HIS A 93 11.66 -10.33 11.82
CA HIS A 93 10.30 -10.06 12.28
C HIS A 93 9.23 -10.51 11.27
N LEU A 94 9.61 -10.97 10.07
CA LEU A 94 8.66 -11.47 9.08
C LEU A 94 8.09 -12.83 9.50
N LEU A 95 6.78 -13.02 9.29
CA LEU A 95 6.12 -14.32 9.41
C LEU A 95 6.64 -15.30 8.34
N ASN A 96 6.77 -14.83 7.10
CA ASN A 96 7.31 -15.61 5.99
C ASN A 96 8.83 -15.51 5.98
N ARG A 97 9.50 -16.38 6.75
CA ARG A 97 10.97 -16.41 6.85
C ARG A 97 11.66 -17.07 5.66
N ARG A 98 10.98 -17.99 4.99
CA ARG A 98 11.45 -18.68 3.78
C ARG A 98 10.67 -18.10 2.60
N TYR A 99 11.35 -17.39 1.71
CA TYR A 99 10.73 -16.74 0.56
C TYR A 99 11.72 -16.61 -0.59
N ALA A 100 11.20 -16.41 -1.79
CA ALA A 100 11.97 -15.99 -2.96
C ALA A 100 11.29 -14.76 -3.58
N MET A 101 12.10 -13.80 -4.06
CA MET A 101 11.62 -12.67 -4.85
C MET A 101 12.13 -12.83 -6.28
N LEU A 102 11.21 -13.01 -7.22
CA LEU A 102 11.53 -13.31 -8.61
C LEU A 102 10.65 -12.44 -9.53
N PRO A 103 11.14 -12.07 -10.72
CA PRO A 103 10.27 -11.64 -11.81
C PRO A 103 9.19 -12.70 -12.07
N GLY A 104 7.97 -12.28 -12.41
CA GLY A 104 6.85 -13.21 -12.58
C GLY A 104 7.10 -14.31 -13.61
N VAL A 105 7.82 -14.00 -14.70
CA VAL A 105 8.24 -14.98 -15.72
C VAL A 105 9.21 -16.02 -15.17
N GLU A 106 10.12 -15.64 -14.28
CA GLU A 106 11.06 -16.57 -13.64
C GLU A 106 10.35 -17.41 -12.59
N ALA A 107 9.35 -16.85 -11.90
CA ALA A 107 8.52 -17.64 -10.99
C ALA A 107 7.80 -18.76 -11.74
N VAL A 108 7.17 -18.47 -12.89
CA VAL A 108 6.52 -19.49 -13.74
C VAL A 108 7.53 -20.53 -14.24
N ARG A 109 8.71 -20.11 -14.71
CA ARG A 109 9.75 -21.04 -15.19
C ARG A 109 10.25 -21.98 -14.09
N ASN A 110 10.35 -21.49 -12.85
CA ASN A 110 10.84 -22.25 -11.70
C ASN A 110 9.71 -22.80 -10.83
N LYS A 111 8.50 -22.99 -11.40
CA LYS A 111 7.29 -23.40 -10.66
C LYS A 111 7.56 -24.62 -9.77
N ASP A 112 8.07 -25.70 -10.34
CA ASP A 112 8.19 -26.95 -9.59
C ASP A 112 9.15 -26.83 -8.40
N TRP A 113 10.31 -26.20 -8.61
CA TRP A 113 11.25 -25.89 -7.54
C TRP A 113 10.62 -25.02 -6.45
N LEU A 114 9.84 -24.00 -6.81
CA LEU A 114 9.20 -23.11 -5.84
C LEU A 114 8.21 -23.86 -4.94
N PHE A 115 7.38 -24.74 -5.51
CA PHE A 115 6.43 -25.52 -4.72
C PHE A 115 7.14 -26.57 -3.87
N ASP A 116 8.20 -27.20 -4.36
CA ASP A 116 8.94 -28.21 -3.60
C ASP A 116 9.74 -27.58 -2.45
N ALA A 117 10.31 -26.38 -2.67
CA ALA A 117 11.12 -25.69 -1.67
C ALA A 117 10.28 -24.89 -0.66
N LEU A 118 9.23 -24.20 -1.12
CA LEU A 118 8.49 -23.19 -0.33
C LEU A 118 7.00 -23.51 -0.15
N GLY A 119 6.47 -24.46 -0.93
CA GLY A 119 5.05 -24.82 -0.88
C GLY A 119 4.67 -25.61 0.36
N SER A 120 3.38 -25.59 0.68
CA SER A 120 2.78 -26.37 1.76
C SER A 120 1.39 -26.83 1.32
N GLY A 121 1.08 -28.12 1.46
CA GLY A 121 -0.22 -28.67 1.07
C GLY A 121 -0.55 -28.56 -0.42
N GLY A 122 0.47 -28.48 -1.29
CA GLY A 122 0.28 -28.29 -2.73
C GLY A 122 -0.02 -26.85 -3.14
N GLU A 123 0.05 -25.91 -2.21
CA GLU A 123 -0.17 -24.48 -2.44
C GLU A 123 1.10 -23.66 -2.15
N LEU A 124 1.20 -22.50 -2.79
CA LEU A 124 2.23 -21.51 -2.55
C LEU A 124 1.60 -20.14 -2.33
N PHE A 125 2.01 -19.43 -1.27
CA PHE A 125 1.59 -18.05 -1.08
C PHE A 125 2.37 -17.12 -2.02
N VAL A 126 1.64 -16.38 -2.86
CA VAL A 126 2.21 -15.49 -3.87
C VAL A 126 1.69 -14.08 -3.65
N ARG A 127 2.54 -13.07 -3.79
CA ARG A 127 2.17 -11.65 -3.78
C ARG A 127 3.09 -10.83 -4.67
N PRO A 128 2.65 -9.68 -5.20
CA PRO A 128 3.58 -8.71 -5.77
C PRO A 128 4.44 -8.09 -4.67
N THR A 129 5.66 -7.70 -5.02
CA THR A 129 6.56 -6.94 -4.12
C THR A 129 6.06 -5.51 -3.93
N SER A 130 5.52 -4.94 -5.00
CA SER A 130 5.06 -3.56 -5.09
C SER A 130 3.78 -3.28 -4.29
N VAL A 131 3.75 -2.12 -3.62
CA VAL A 131 2.56 -1.59 -2.93
C VAL A 131 1.40 -1.25 -3.88
N HIS A 132 1.66 -1.18 -5.19
CA HIS A 132 0.65 -0.90 -6.21
C HIS A 132 -0.32 -2.07 -6.48
N LYS A 133 -0.11 -3.23 -5.84
CA LYS A 133 -1.00 -4.42 -5.87
C LYS A 133 -1.48 -4.81 -7.28
N LEU A 134 -0.55 -5.22 -8.16
CA LEU A 134 -0.89 -5.81 -9.46
C LEU A 134 -1.87 -7.00 -9.33
N PHE A 135 -1.81 -7.70 -8.20
CA PHE A 135 -2.78 -8.69 -7.76
C PHE A 135 -2.77 -8.78 -6.23
N VAL A 136 -3.81 -9.40 -5.67
CA VAL A 136 -3.93 -9.63 -4.22
C VAL A 136 -3.09 -10.83 -3.82
N GLY A 137 -2.33 -10.71 -2.73
CA GLY A 137 -1.55 -11.83 -2.20
C GLY A 137 -2.46 -12.97 -1.73
N ARG A 138 -2.17 -14.21 -2.11
CA ARG A 138 -3.01 -15.38 -1.83
C ARG A 138 -2.22 -16.69 -1.94
N CYS A 139 -2.73 -17.75 -1.32
CA CYS A 139 -2.30 -19.11 -1.63
C CYS A 139 -2.81 -19.49 -3.02
N VAL A 140 -1.94 -20.16 -3.79
CA VAL A 140 -2.22 -20.57 -5.17
C VAL A 140 -1.84 -22.04 -5.31
N ALA A 141 -2.77 -22.85 -5.79
CA ALA A 141 -2.53 -24.25 -6.12
C ALA A 141 -1.55 -24.39 -7.29
N ARG A 142 -0.81 -25.50 -7.33
CA ARG A 142 0.20 -25.76 -8.37
C ARG A 142 -0.34 -25.64 -9.79
N ASP A 143 -1.57 -26.06 -10.02
CA ASP A 143 -2.19 -26.06 -11.35
C ASP A 143 -2.67 -24.66 -11.78
N ASP A 144 -2.99 -23.78 -10.82
CA ASP A 144 -3.46 -22.42 -11.06
C ASP A 144 -2.34 -21.37 -11.13
N PHE A 145 -1.10 -21.79 -10.87
CA PHE A 145 0.03 -20.89 -10.63
C PHE A 145 0.30 -19.89 -11.76
N GLU A 146 0.27 -20.36 -13.00
CA GLU A 146 0.52 -19.53 -14.18
C GLU A 146 -0.59 -18.48 -14.38
N SER A 147 -1.85 -18.90 -14.25
CA SER A 147 -3.02 -18.03 -14.36
C SER A 147 -3.02 -16.96 -13.26
N ALA A 148 -2.66 -17.34 -12.03
CA ALA A 148 -2.57 -16.42 -10.91
C ALA A 148 -1.49 -15.34 -11.10
N LEU A 149 -0.41 -15.67 -11.83
CA LEU A 149 0.68 -14.75 -12.14
C LEU A 149 0.50 -13.99 -13.46
N ALA A 150 -0.58 -14.24 -14.22
CA ALA A 150 -0.84 -13.54 -15.49
C ALA A 150 -0.77 -12.00 -15.39
N PRO A 151 -1.22 -11.33 -14.30
CA PRO A 151 -1.10 -9.87 -14.16
C PRO A 151 0.34 -9.34 -14.08
N THR A 152 1.33 -10.21 -13.87
CA THR A 152 2.76 -9.84 -13.83
C THR A 152 3.41 -9.86 -15.20
N ARG A 153 2.72 -10.38 -16.22
CA ARG A 153 3.24 -10.44 -17.57
C ARG A 153 3.24 -9.05 -18.18
N TYR A 154 4.37 -8.68 -18.77
CA TYR A 154 4.48 -7.47 -19.55
C TYR A 154 3.63 -7.62 -20.82
N ASP A 155 2.57 -6.82 -20.92
CA ASP A 155 1.81 -6.65 -22.16
C ASP A 155 2.43 -5.47 -22.94
N ARG A 156 3.07 -5.76 -24.08
CA ARG A 156 3.67 -4.75 -24.97
C ARG A 156 2.64 -3.74 -25.54
N ARG A 157 1.34 -3.98 -25.38
CA ARG A 157 0.26 -3.17 -25.95
C ARG A 157 -0.42 -2.23 -24.94
N ARG A 158 0.09 -2.13 -23.71
CA ARG A 158 -0.35 -1.16 -22.70
C ARG A 158 0.73 -0.15 -22.36
#